data_AF-A0A820B378-F1
#
_entry.id   AF-A0A820B378-F1
#
_cell.length_a   1.000
_cell.length_b   1.000
_cell.length_c   1.000
_cell.angle_alpha   90.00
_cell.angle_beta   90.00
_cell.angle_gamma   90.00
#
_symmetry.space_group_name_H-M   'P 1'
#
loop_
_entity.id
_entity.type
_entity.pdbx_description
1 polymer ?
#
loop_
_entity_poly.entity_id
_entity_poly.type
_entity_poly.pdbx_seq_one_letter_code
_entity_poly.pdbx_strand_id
1 'polypeptide(L)' 'MLNNTSSILAPICTDQTLNGQETDEDCGGGLCPKCEDGLKCQGKNDCISDVCGAGTCQ' A
#
# COMPACT_ATOMS: atom_id res chain seq x y z
N MET A 1 25.51 10.92 5.44
CA MET A 1 24.20 10.51 5.97
C MET A 1 23.40 10.01 4.79
N LEU A 2 23.47 8.70 4.54
CA LEU A 2 22.73 7.89 3.55
C LEU A 2 22.50 8.49 2.14
N ASN A 3 23.54 8.34 1.34
CA ASN A 3 23.53 8.15 -0.10
C ASN A 3 22.65 6.95 -0.51
N ASN A 4 21.46 7.19 -1.05
CA ASN A 4 20.68 6.12 -1.71
C ASN A 4 20.21 6.55 -3.10
N THR A 5 21.02 6.22 -4.10
CA THR A 5 20.69 6.32 -5.52
C THR A 5 19.76 5.18 -5.97
N SER A 6 18.64 4.92 -5.27
CA SER A 6 17.68 3.90 -5.69
C SER A 6 16.23 4.34 -5.41
N SER A 7 15.47 4.49 -6.49
CA SER A 7 13.99 4.45 -6.56
C SER A 7 13.22 5.77 -6.45
N ILE A 8 13.32 6.56 -7.51
CA ILE A 8 12.48 7.72 -7.86
C ILE A 8 10.95 7.45 -8.06
N LEU A 9 10.29 6.45 -7.44
CA LEU A 9 8.82 6.28 -7.65
C LEU A 9 7.92 5.77 -6.51
N ALA A 10 8.43 5.28 -5.39
CA ALA A 10 7.57 4.99 -4.24
C ALA A 10 8.46 5.09 -3.02
N PRO A 11 8.73 6.31 -2.51
CA PRO A 11 9.20 6.32 -1.16
C PRO A 11 8.07 5.61 -0.37
N ILE A 12 8.44 4.95 0.70
CA ILE A 12 7.55 4.75 1.82
C ILE A 12 6.71 3.45 1.93
N CYS A 13 6.55 2.61 0.89
CA CYS A 13 5.84 1.30 1.00
C CYS A 13 6.45 0.22 1.93
N THR A 14 7.46 0.54 2.74
CA THR A 14 8.13 -0.39 3.67
C THR A 14 8.70 0.35 4.89
N ASP A 15 8.21 1.55 5.17
CA ASP A 15 8.74 2.39 6.25
C ASP A 15 7.92 2.30 7.54
N GLN A 16 6.87 1.47 7.55
CA GLN A 16 5.93 1.27 8.66
C GLN A 16 5.16 2.55 9.00
N THR A 17 4.85 3.37 8.01
CA THR A 17 4.08 4.60 8.18
C THR A 17 3.07 4.75 7.05
N LEU A 18 1.77 4.79 7.38
CA LEU A 18 0.73 5.10 6.40
C LEU A 18 0.92 6.51 5.79
N ASN A 19 1.40 6.59 4.56
CA ASN A 19 1.60 7.85 3.85
C ASN A 19 1.68 7.68 2.32
N GLY A 20 1.95 8.79 1.62
CA GLY A 20 2.01 8.78 0.16
C GLY A 20 0.66 8.40 -0.47
N GLN A 21 0.62 7.25 -1.17
CA GLN A 21 -0.59 6.73 -1.80
C GLN A 21 -1.17 5.49 -1.12
N GLU A 22 -0.54 5.00 -0.07
CA GLU A 22 -0.97 3.81 0.66
C GLU A 22 -2.43 3.91 1.16
N THR A 23 -3.11 2.77 1.16
CA THR A 23 -4.46 2.64 1.75
C THR A 23 -4.45 1.98 3.11
N ASP A 24 -3.43 1.18 3.39
CA ASP A 24 -3.02 0.74 4.72
C ASP A 24 -1.49 0.80 4.84
N GLU A 25 -0.94 0.73 6.04
CA GLU A 25 0.50 0.86 6.31
C GLU A 25 1.32 -0.04 5.37
N ASP A 26 2.19 0.58 4.57
CA ASP A 26 3.07 -0.09 3.60
C ASP A 26 2.36 -0.86 2.45
N CYS A 27 1.07 -0.64 2.20
CA CYS A 27 0.33 -1.34 1.15
C CYS A 27 -0.82 -0.55 0.48
N GLY A 28 -1.26 -1.05 -0.67
CA GLY A 28 -2.37 -0.51 -1.46
C GLY A 28 -2.00 0.74 -2.27
N GLY A 29 -3.00 1.48 -2.73
CA GLY A 29 -2.77 2.74 -3.44
C GLY A 29 -2.26 2.61 -4.86
N GLY A 30 -2.20 1.38 -5.39
CA GLY A 30 -1.72 1.08 -6.74
C GLY A 30 -0.21 1.24 -6.98
N LEU A 31 0.51 1.96 -6.11
CA LEU A 31 1.97 2.10 -6.15
C LEU A 31 2.69 1.16 -5.17
N CYS A 32 2.05 0.82 -4.05
CA CYS A 32 2.58 -0.12 -3.08
C CYS A 32 2.06 -1.55 -3.35
N PRO A 33 2.69 -2.58 -2.75
CA PRO A 33 2.16 -3.94 -2.80
C PRO A 33 0.70 -3.98 -2.37
N LYS A 34 -0.07 -4.91 -2.93
CA LYS A 34 -1.45 -5.10 -2.53
C LYS A 34 -1.53 -5.55 -1.06
N CYS A 35 -2.52 -5.03 -0.34
CA CYS A 35 -2.84 -5.35 1.03
C CYS A 35 -3.43 -6.76 1.17
N GLU A 36 -3.10 -7.41 2.28
CA GLU A 36 -3.69 -8.68 2.72
C GLU A 36 -5.14 -8.49 3.20
N ASP A 37 -5.86 -9.60 3.36
CA ASP A 37 -7.23 -9.60 3.86
C ASP A 37 -7.29 -9.04 5.29
N GLY A 38 -8.33 -8.26 5.58
CA GLY A 38 -8.50 -7.56 6.86
C GLY A 38 -7.83 -6.18 6.93
N LEU A 39 -6.99 -5.82 5.97
CA LEU A 39 -6.40 -4.47 5.87
C LEU A 39 -7.32 -3.49 5.11
N LYS A 40 -7.07 -2.21 5.30
CA LYS A 40 -7.83 -1.12 4.68
C LYS A 40 -7.57 -1.01 3.19
N CYS A 41 -8.63 -0.67 2.46
CA CYS A 41 -8.59 -0.46 1.02
C CYS A 41 -9.56 0.64 0.60
N GLN A 42 -9.30 1.24 -0.56
CA GLN A 42 -10.20 2.18 -1.24
C GLN A 42 -10.84 1.55 -2.48
N GLY A 43 -10.21 0.55 -3.09
CA GLY A 43 -10.74 -0.18 -4.22
C GLY A 43 -10.13 -1.57 -4.37
N LYS A 44 -10.70 -2.37 -5.28
CA LYS A 44 -10.27 -3.75 -5.52
C LYS A 44 -8.77 -3.90 -5.81
N ASN A 45 -8.18 -2.92 -6.50
CA ASN A 45 -6.78 -2.98 -6.89
C ASN A 45 -5.82 -2.84 -5.70
N ASP A 46 -6.33 -2.45 -4.53
CA ASP A 46 -5.53 -2.37 -3.30
C ASP A 46 -5.35 -3.74 -2.65
N CYS A 47 -6.21 -4.73 -2.96
CA CYS A 47 -6.26 -6.01 -2.27
C CYS A 47 -5.65 -7.14 -3.09
N ILE A 48 -4.98 -8.08 -2.41
CA ILE A 48 -4.47 -9.31 -3.04
C ILE A 48 -5.62 -10.10 -3.66
N SER A 49 -6.75 -10.17 -2.96
CA SER A 49 -7.95 -10.89 -3.39
C SER A 49 -8.74 -10.20 -4.51
N ASP A 50 -8.39 -8.97 -4.90
CA ASP A 50 -9.20 -8.10 -5.76
C ASP A 50 -10.61 -7.81 -5.21
N VAL A 51 -10.82 -7.98 -3.89
CA VAL A 51 -12.07 -7.67 -3.21
C VAL A 51 -11.82 -6.65 -2.11
N CYS A 52 -12.30 -5.43 -2.33
CA CYS A 52 -12.39 -4.40 -1.29
C CYS A 52 -13.87 -4.20 -0.92
N GLY A 53 -14.27 -4.72 0.24
CA GLY A 53 -15.66 -4.63 0.70
C GLY A 53 -15.75 -3.90 2.02
N ALA A 54 -16.64 -2.91 2.09
CA ALA A 54 -16.81 -2.02 3.24
C ALA A 54 -15.52 -1.30 3.72
N GLY A 55 -14.56 -1.09 2.81
CA GLY A 55 -13.28 -0.44 3.11
C GLY A 55 -12.20 -1.40 3.65
N THR A 56 -12.42 -2.71 3.53
CA THR A 56 -11.48 -3.75 3.98
C THR A 56 -11.28 -4.84 2.92
N CYS A 57 -10.06 -5.32 2.77
CA CYS A 57 -9.75 -6.46 1.90
C CYS A 57 -10.34 -7.75 2.45
N GLN A 58 -10.82 -8.64 1.57
CA GLN A 58 -11.55 -9.87 1.94
C GLN A 58 -10.95 -11.13 1.32
#